data_AF-A0AAV5A0Z0-F1
#
_entry.id   AF-A0AAV5A0Z0-F1
#
_cell.length_a   1.000
_cell.length_b   1.000
_cell.length_c   1.000
_cell.angle_alpha   90.00
_cell.angle_beta   90.00
_cell.angle_gamma   90.00
#
_symmetry.space_group_name_H-M   'P 1'
#
loop_
_entity.id
_entity.type
_entity.pdbx_description
1 polymer ?
#
loop_
_entity_poly.entity_id
_entity_poly.type
_entity_poly.pdbx_seq_one_letter_code
_entity_poly.pdbx_strand_id
1 'polypeptide(L)'
;MSTGTEAKLKQLKAADLREILQKASVTLPARINKTDLVAKILATPAAVEIFNKQISSNGTSEKQQLAPQPSNSHVDNDLLAPPEQFDWDSTTESTTAKPAPVKSDVSVPAKPASAATAMPAEKPVVTEPSTKTTEPKVPQADDELDKRKKRAERFGVPLVEPKQKIVSTAKASQVSPQTAVKETSKLEARAARFGAPVTQARQKRGRSPAPVDKEEEEKRKKRAERFGNAGAGSVTQQERAQLLGQKGITIWLTGLSASGKSTIACALEQHLLHQKRFVYRLDGDNIRFGLNKDLGFSEKDRAENIRRIGEVSKLFADASAITITAFISPYRADRDLVRGLNGKDNIPFIEVFIDVPLSVAEERDPKGLYKKARAGEIKDFTGISAPYEEPENPEIHIRTDQTDVAQSVEIIAKYLSDKGYI
;
A
#
# COMPACT_ATOMS: atom_id res chain seq x y z
N MET A 1 -24.26 -33.38 0.49
CA MET A 1 -23.47 -34.08 1.54
C MET A 1 -21.94 -34.04 1.34
N SER A 2 -21.37 -33.41 0.30
CA SER A 2 -19.91 -33.49 0.04
C SER A 2 -19.05 -32.41 0.71
N THR A 3 -19.62 -31.28 1.17
CA THR A 3 -18.85 -30.14 1.69
C THR A 3 -18.17 -30.44 3.04
N GLY A 4 -18.80 -31.24 3.90
CA GLY A 4 -18.26 -31.61 5.21
C GLY A 4 -17.09 -32.60 5.15
N THR A 5 -17.16 -33.59 4.24
CA THR A 5 -16.11 -34.61 4.08
C THR A 5 -14.83 -34.00 3.50
N GLU A 6 -14.96 -33.10 2.52
CA GLU A 6 -13.82 -32.41 1.92
C GLU A 6 -13.08 -31.51 2.92
N ALA A 7 -13.83 -30.77 3.77
CA ALA A 7 -13.23 -29.93 4.81
C ALA A 7 -12.40 -30.75 5.81
N LYS A 8 -12.90 -31.93 6.23
CA LYS A 8 -12.19 -32.83 7.14
C LYS A 8 -10.95 -33.47 6.49
N LEU A 9 -11.02 -33.83 5.20
CA LEU A 9 -9.87 -34.37 4.46
C LEU A 9 -8.74 -33.34 4.29
N LYS A 10 -9.07 -32.04 4.14
CA LYS A 10 -8.06 -30.96 4.05
C LYS A 10 -7.28 -30.77 5.36
N GLN A 11 -7.84 -31.16 6.51
CA GLN A 11 -7.18 -31.07 7.82
C GLN A 11 -6.18 -32.20 8.09
N LEU A 12 -6.28 -33.35 7.40
CA LEU A 12 -5.37 -34.49 7.58
C LEU A 12 -3.96 -34.25 7.02
N LYS A 13 -2.95 -34.96 7.53
CA LYS A 13 -1.59 -34.91 6.99
C LYS A 13 -1.52 -35.69 5.67
N ALA A 14 -0.57 -35.34 4.80
CA ALA A 14 -0.42 -35.99 3.51
C ALA A 14 -0.06 -37.49 3.61
N ALA A 15 0.51 -37.94 4.74
CA ALA A 15 0.78 -39.36 5.01
C ALA A 15 -0.52 -40.14 5.21
N ASP A 16 -1.42 -39.64 6.06
CA ASP A 16 -2.71 -40.29 6.37
C ASP A 16 -3.60 -40.40 5.11
N LEU A 17 -3.60 -39.36 4.25
CA LEU A 17 -4.32 -39.37 2.98
C LEU A 17 -3.77 -40.42 2.00
N ARG A 18 -2.44 -40.67 2.01
CA ARG A 18 -1.84 -41.74 1.20
C ARG A 18 -2.19 -43.12 1.74
N GLU A 19 -2.22 -43.29 3.06
CA GLU A 19 -2.59 -44.55 3.70
C GLU A 19 -4.04 -44.94 3.36
N ILE A 20 -4.97 -43.98 3.38
CA ILE A 20 -6.38 -44.21 2.98
C ILE A 20 -6.47 -44.70 1.53
N LEU A 21 -5.74 -44.07 0.61
CA LEU A 21 -5.73 -44.46 -0.81
C LEU A 21 -5.03 -45.81 -1.05
N GLN A 22 -3.99 -46.12 -0.27
CA GLN A 22 -3.31 -47.41 -0.34
C GLN A 22 -4.21 -48.55 0.17
N LYS A 23 -4.97 -48.33 1.25
CA LYS A 23 -5.98 -49.29 1.75
C LYS A 23 -7.15 -49.48 0.79
N ALA A 24 -7.44 -48.47 -0.04
CA ALA A 24 -8.39 -48.56 -1.14
C ALA A 24 -7.80 -49.19 -2.42
N SER A 25 -6.57 -49.73 -2.35
CA SER A 25 -5.84 -50.34 -3.48
C SER A 25 -5.63 -49.40 -4.68
N VAL A 26 -5.47 -48.09 -4.43
CA VAL A 26 -5.21 -47.09 -5.46
C VAL A 26 -3.71 -46.87 -5.61
N THR A 27 -3.16 -47.16 -6.79
CA THR A 27 -1.74 -46.90 -7.11
C THR A 27 -1.47 -45.40 -7.25
N LEU A 28 -0.46 -44.89 -6.56
CA LEU A 28 -0.09 -43.47 -6.55
C LEU A 28 1.33 -43.24 -7.09
N PRO A 29 1.57 -42.15 -7.83
CA PRO A 29 2.91 -41.75 -8.25
C PRO A 29 3.74 -41.20 -7.08
N ALA A 30 5.08 -41.29 -7.17
CA ALA A 30 6.00 -40.95 -6.09
C ALA A 30 5.96 -39.47 -5.64
N ARG A 31 5.54 -38.56 -6.52
CA ARG A 31 5.30 -37.14 -6.19
C ARG A 31 3.88 -36.77 -6.57
N ILE A 32 3.07 -36.45 -5.56
CA ILE A 32 1.69 -35.99 -5.71
C ILE A 32 1.39 -34.97 -4.63
N ASN A 33 0.69 -33.90 -5.00
CA ASN A 33 0.37 -32.80 -4.11
C ASN A 33 -0.82 -33.16 -3.20
N LYS A 34 -0.89 -32.52 -2.03
CA LYS A 34 -1.94 -32.81 -1.02
C LYS A 34 -3.36 -32.58 -1.56
N THR A 35 -3.55 -31.54 -2.37
CA THR A 35 -4.86 -31.23 -2.98
C THR A 35 -5.31 -32.35 -3.93
N ASP A 36 -4.39 -32.92 -4.70
CA ASP A 36 -4.69 -34.02 -5.63
C ASP A 36 -4.98 -35.34 -4.90
N LEU A 37 -4.36 -35.56 -3.73
CA LEU A 37 -4.70 -36.69 -2.86
C LEU A 37 -6.13 -36.58 -2.33
N VAL A 38 -6.55 -35.39 -1.88
CA VAL A 38 -7.92 -35.14 -1.42
C VAL A 38 -8.92 -35.33 -2.56
N ALA A 39 -8.62 -34.80 -3.75
CA ALA A 39 -9.46 -34.98 -4.93
C ALA A 39 -9.59 -36.46 -5.34
N LYS A 40 -8.50 -37.23 -5.30
CA LYS A 40 -8.52 -38.69 -5.59
C LYS A 40 -9.32 -39.48 -4.56
N ILE A 41 -9.28 -39.10 -3.29
CA ILE A 41 -10.11 -39.74 -2.25
C ILE A 41 -11.58 -39.47 -2.52
N LEU A 42 -11.97 -38.22 -2.77
CA LEU A 42 -13.36 -37.86 -3.06
C LEU A 42 -13.88 -38.51 -4.35
N ALA A 43 -13.00 -38.74 -5.33
CA ALA A 43 -13.34 -39.43 -6.57
C ALA A 43 -13.41 -40.96 -6.45
N THR A 44 -12.95 -41.55 -5.34
CA THR A 44 -12.91 -43.01 -5.14
C THR A 44 -13.86 -43.42 -4.02
N PRO A 45 -15.05 -44.00 -4.32
CA PRO A 45 -16.05 -44.33 -3.31
C PRO A 45 -15.54 -45.24 -2.18
N ALA A 46 -14.70 -46.22 -2.51
CA ALA A 46 -14.08 -47.11 -1.52
C ALA A 46 -13.16 -46.36 -0.53
N ALA A 47 -12.44 -45.33 -1.00
CA ALA A 47 -11.58 -44.51 -0.14
C ALA A 47 -12.39 -43.60 0.79
N VAL A 48 -13.53 -43.06 0.31
CA VAL A 48 -14.47 -42.29 1.13
C VAL A 48 -15.08 -43.16 2.23
N GLU A 49 -15.41 -44.42 1.93
CA GLU A 49 -15.96 -45.35 2.92
C GLU A 49 -14.95 -45.71 4.01
N ILE A 50 -13.68 -45.96 3.63
CA ILE A 50 -12.58 -46.20 4.59
C ILE A 50 -12.37 -44.98 5.49
N PHE A 51 -12.37 -43.76 4.92
CA PHE A 51 -12.27 -42.52 5.68
C PHE A 51 -13.42 -42.35 6.67
N ASN A 52 -14.67 -42.57 6.25
CA ASN A 52 -15.84 -42.46 7.12
C ASN A 52 -15.84 -43.51 8.25
N LYS A 53 -15.31 -44.72 7.99
CA LYS A 53 -15.12 -45.76 9.01
C LYS A 53 -14.05 -45.35 10.04
N GLN A 54 -12.93 -44.76 9.61
CA GLN A 54 -11.89 -44.25 10.51
C GLN A 54 -12.35 -43.07 11.39
N ILE A 55 -13.19 -42.18 10.84
CA ILE A 55 -13.79 -41.08 11.61
C ILE A 55 -14.80 -41.61 12.64
N SER A 56 -15.56 -42.64 12.28
CA SER A 56 -16.56 -43.25 13.18
C SER A 56 -15.92 -44.05 14.31
N SER A 57 -14.76 -44.68 14.09
CA SER A 57 -14.02 -45.39 15.13
C SER A 57 -13.34 -44.45 16.13
N ASN A 58 -12.93 -43.25 15.71
CA ASN A 58 -12.29 -42.27 16.58
C ASN A 58 -13.30 -41.39 17.38
N GLY A 59 -14.60 -41.56 17.15
CA GLY A 59 -15.67 -40.75 17.75
C GLY A 59 -16.40 -41.38 18.95
N THR A 60 -15.88 -42.47 19.55
CA THR A 60 -16.49 -43.07 20.75
C THR A 60 -15.73 -42.69 22.02
N SER A 61 -15.87 -41.44 22.42
CA SER A 61 -15.60 -40.98 23.80
C SER A 61 -16.40 -39.70 24.05
N GLU A 62 -17.73 -39.81 24.07
CA GLU A 62 -18.65 -38.97 24.88
C GLU A 62 -20.09 -39.38 24.54
N LYS A 63 -20.73 -40.08 25.48
CA LYS A 63 -22.18 -40.34 25.51
C LYS A 63 -22.80 -39.44 26.56
N GLN A 64 -24.09 -39.15 26.35
CA GLN A 64 -25.13 -38.57 27.23
C GLN A 64 -25.39 -37.08 26.95
N GLN A 65 -26.61 -36.61 26.63
CA GLN A 65 -27.96 -37.07 26.95
C GLN A 65 -29.01 -36.58 25.90
N LEU A 66 -30.03 -37.43 25.71
CA LEU A 66 -31.39 -37.24 25.12
C LEU A 66 -32.14 -36.02 25.73
N ALA A 67 -33.20 -35.37 25.20
CA ALA A 67 -34.19 -35.58 24.12
C ALA A 67 -34.96 -34.23 23.84
N PRO A 68 -36.21 -34.18 23.33
CA PRO A 68 -36.59 -34.06 21.92
C PRO A 68 -37.35 -32.75 21.57
N GLN A 69 -37.47 -32.49 20.25
CA GLN A 69 -38.32 -31.44 19.63
C GLN A 69 -39.83 -31.71 19.84
N PRO A 70 -40.70 -30.71 19.60
CA PRO A 70 -41.67 -30.95 18.53
C PRO A 70 -41.92 -29.77 17.57
N SER A 71 -42.42 -30.21 16.41
CA SER A 71 -42.87 -29.55 15.19
C SER A 71 -43.86 -28.38 15.34
N ASN A 72 -43.85 -27.45 14.37
CA ASN A 72 -45.04 -27.20 13.55
C ASN A 72 -44.74 -26.51 12.20
N SER A 73 -45.51 -26.95 11.22
CA SER A 73 -45.65 -26.47 9.85
C SER A 73 -46.40 -25.14 9.75
N HIS A 74 -46.02 -24.25 8.84
CA HIS A 74 -46.89 -23.83 7.72
C HIS A 74 -46.18 -22.88 6.74
N VAL A 75 -46.86 -22.69 5.62
CA VAL A 75 -46.40 -22.39 4.27
C VAL A 75 -46.65 -20.90 3.92
N ASP A 76 -45.80 -20.37 3.03
CA ASP A 76 -45.95 -19.25 2.08
C ASP A 76 -45.64 -17.77 2.42
N ASN A 77 -44.75 -17.26 1.56
CA ASN A 77 -44.75 -15.99 0.82
C ASN A 77 -43.91 -14.76 1.26
N ASP A 78 -43.25 -14.25 0.21
CA ASP A 78 -42.78 -12.90 -0.09
C ASP A 78 -41.49 -12.32 0.51
N LEU A 79 -40.48 -12.26 -0.37
CA LEU A 79 -39.78 -11.05 -0.85
C LEU A 79 -39.51 -9.90 0.14
N LEU A 80 -38.22 -9.57 0.22
CA LEU A 80 -37.63 -8.29 0.68
C LEU A 80 -37.72 -7.97 2.19
N ALA A 81 -36.73 -8.45 2.95
CA ALA A 81 -36.25 -7.77 4.16
C ALA A 81 -34.74 -8.03 4.38
N PRO A 82 -33.92 -7.00 4.70
CA PRO A 82 -32.51 -7.17 5.04
C PRO A 82 -32.34 -7.65 6.51
N PRO A 83 -31.30 -8.42 6.86
CA PRO A 83 -31.06 -8.76 8.26
C PRO A 83 -30.45 -7.56 9.01
N GLU A 84 -31.25 -7.12 9.98
CA GLU A 84 -30.93 -6.60 11.32
C GLU A 84 -29.76 -5.62 11.51
N GLN A 85 -30.18 -4.41 11.92
CA GLN A 85 -29.38 -3.31 12.42
C GLN A 85 -28.58 -3.72 13.66
N PHE A 86 -27.27 -3.54 13.60
CA PHE A 86 -26.42 -3.49 14.77
C PHE A 86 -26.50 -2.07 15.35
N ASP A 87 -27.09 -1.96 16.54
CA ASP A 87 -27.28 -0.70 17.25
C ASP A 87 -25.99 -0.28 17.96
N TRP A 88 -25.43 0.87 17.58
CA TRP A 88 -24.15 1.38 18.10
C TRP A 88 -24.32 2.44 19.21
N ASP A 89 -25.53 2.68 19.69
CA ASP A 89 -25.75 3.65 20.78
C ASP A 89 -26.37 3.01 22.02
N SER A 90 -25.52 2.65 22.99
CA SER A 90 -25.92 2.69 24.40
C SER A 90 -24.80 3.25 25.26
N THR A 91 -24.88 4.56 25.46
CA THR A 91 -24.27 5.26 26.58
C THR A 91 -24.90 4.77 27.89
N THR A 92 -24.08 4.32 28.83
CA THR A 92 -24.43 4.36 30.25
C THR A 92 -23.31 5.06 31.00
N GLU A 93 -23.66 6.22 31.56
CA GLU A 93 -22.90 6.99 32.52
C GLU A 93 -22.93 6.35 33.92
N SER A 94 -22.08 6.94 34.78
CA SER A 94 -22.05 6.90 36.25
C SER A 94 -21.18 5.78 36.86
N THR A 95 -20.32 6.00 37.86
CA THR A 95 -20.05 7.18 38.71
C THR A 95 -18.74 6.97 39.50
N THR A 96 -17.96 8.05 39.64
CA THR A 96 -17.18 8.51 40.81
C THR A 96 -16.45 7.51 41.75
N ALA A 97 -15.12 7.65 41.85
CA ALA A 97 -14.42 7.84 43.13
C ALA A 97 -12.98 8.37 42.91
N LYS A 98 -12.63 9.45 43.62
CA LYS A 98 -11.29 10.09 43.67
C LYS A 98 -10.41 9.46 44.79
N PRO A 99 -9.08 9.71 44.80
CA PRO A 99 -8.06 8.86 45.42
C PRO A 99 -7.57 9.33 46.81
N ALA A 100 -6.75 8.51 47.46
CA ALA A 100 -5.87 8.92 48.57
C ALA A 100 -4.46 8.28 48.45
N PRO A 101 -3.41 8.92 49.01
CA PRO A 101 -2.02 8.78 48.57
C PRO A 101 -1.13 7.99 49.54
N VAL A 102 -0.01 7.45 49.05
CA VAL A 102 1.14 7.07 49.91
C VAL A 102 2.44 7.47 49.22
N LYS A 103 3.28 8.19 49.97
CA LYS A 103 4.64 8.65 49.67
C LYS A 103 5.68 7.59 50.08
N SER A 104 6.92 7.87 49.67
CA SER A 104 8.22 7.41 50.24
C SER A 104 8.66 6.02 49.78
N ASP A 105 9.92 5.73 49.50
CA ASP A 105 11.16 6.52 49.42
C ASP A 105 12.23 5.59 48.82
N VAL A 106 13.24 6.19 48.19
CA VAL A 106 14.66 5.78 48.26
C VAL A 106 15.06 4.38 47.73
N SER A 107 15.77 4.34 46.60
CA SER A 107 17.24 4.08 46.54
C SER A 107 17.68 3.41 45.23
N VAL A 108 18.60 4.10 44.58
CA VAL A 108 19.59 3.57 43.64
C VAL A 108 20.54 2.64 44.40
N PRO A 109 21.10 1.61 43.76
CA PRO A 109 22.55 1.57 43.74
C PRO A 109 23.12 1.31 42.34
N ALA A 110 24.33 1.84 42.21
CA ALA A 110 25.14 1.90 41.02
C ALA A 110 25.71 0.54 40.60
N LYS A 111 25.98 0.49 39.30
CA LYS A 111 27.04 -0.24 38.58
C LYS A 111 28.32 -0.44 39.42
N PRO A 112 29.08 -1.51 39.13
CA PRO A 112 30.52 -1.37 39.02
C PRO A 112 31.02 -1.70 37.61
N ALA A 113 32.05 -0.95 37.23
CA ALA A 113 32.82 -1.12 36.02
C ALA A 113 33.90 -2.21 36.18
N SER A 114 34.21 -2.93 35.10
CA SER A 114 35.50 -3.54 34.79
C SER A 114 35.46 -3.94 33.31
N ALA A 115 36.50 -3.99 32.50
CA ALA A 115 37.85 -3.46 32.50
C ALA A 115 38.29 -3.57 31.02
N ALA A 116 39.21 -2.70 30.61
CA ALA A 116 39.78 -2.68 29.27
C ALA A 116 40.71 -3.88 29.02
N THR A 117 40.67 -4.44 27.81
CA THR A 117 41.82 -5.10 27.18
C THR A 117 41.81 -4.78 25.69
N ALA A 118 42.96 -4.35 25.17
CA ALA A 118 43.16 -3.90 23.80
C ALA A 118 44.06 -4.86 23.00
N MET A 119 43.73 -4.99 21.71
CA MET A 119 44.59 -5.32 20.54
C MET A 119 45.12 -6.77 20.39
N PRO A 120 45.54 -7.23 19.17
CA PRO A 120 45.74 -6.49 17.92
C PRO A 120 45.11 -7.10 16.65
N ALA A 121 45.33 -6.36 15.56
CA ALA A 121 44.90 -6.55 14.18
C ALA A 121 45.57 -7.73 13.45
N GLU A 122 44.88 -8.27 12.44
CA GLU A 122 45.50 -8.84 11.24
C GLU A 122 44.53 -8.79 10.05
N LYS A 123 45.00 -8.24 8.93
CA LYS A 123 44.38 -8.35 7.59
C LYS A 123 44.89 -9.63 6.92
N PRO A 124 44.15 -10.15 5.94
CA PRO A 124 44.77 -10.29 4.64
C PRO A 124 43.91 -9.81 3.47
N VAL A 125 44.57 -9.78 2.32
CA VAL A 125 44.33 -9.04 1.08
C VAL A 125 43.84 -10.02 -0.01
N VAL A 126 42.81 -9.60 -0.75
CA VAL A 126 42.48 -9.86 -2.18
C VAL A 126 42.07 -11.28 -2.64
N THR A 127 40.88 -11.38 -3.24
CA THR A 127 40.66 -11.74 -4.66
C THR A 127 39.17 -11.67 -5.04
N GLU A 128 38.84 -10.85 -6.04
CA GLU A 128 37.56 -10.89 -6.78
C GLU A 128 37.52 -12.11 -7.72
N PRO A 129 36.31 -12.59 -8.07
CA PRO A 129 36.06 -12.73 -9.51
C PRO A 129 34.65 -12.27 -9.96
N SER A 130 34.69 -11.51 -11.04
CA SER A 130 33.77 -11.48 -12.19
C SER A 130 32.26 -11.33 -11.97
N THR A 131 31.82 -10.13 -12.30
CA THR A 131 30.47 -9.74 -12.71
C THR A 131 29.88 -10.62 -13.82
N LYS A 132 28.71 -11.23 -13.57
CA LYS A 132 27.75 -11.62 -14.62
C LYS A 132 26.54 -10.68 -14.53
N THR A 133 26.50 -9.72 -15.43
CA THR A 133 25.37 -8.83 -15.70
C THR A 133 24.19 -9.67 -16.18
N THR A 134 23.12 -9.75 -15.39
CA THR A 134 21.81 -10.23 -15.85
C THR A 134 20.90 -9.02 -15.95
N GLU A 135 20.46 -8.72 -17.18
CA GLU A 135 19.48 -7.67 -17.46
C GLU A 135 18.16 -7.96 -16.71
N PRO A 136 17.50 -6.96 -16.10
CA PRO A 136 16.22 -7.16 -15.46
C PRO A 136 15.13 -7.39 -16.51
N LYS A 137 14.61 -8.61 -16.55
CA LYS A 137 13.47 -9.04 -17.38
C LYS A 137 12.22 -8.25 -16.97
N VAL A 138 11.64 -7.48 -17.89
CA VAL A 138 10.31 -6.86 -17.72
C VAL A 138 9.29 -7.98 -17.43
N PRO A 139 8.49 -7.90 -16.35
CA PRO A 139 7.50 -8.93 -16.07
C PRO A 139 6.45 -8.96 -17.19
N GLN A 140 6.20 -10.14 -17.76
CA GLN A 140 5.08 -10.34 -18.69
C GLN A 140 3.76 -10.17 -17.93
N ALA A 141 2.71 -9.70 -18.61
CA ALA A 141 1.41 -9.34 -18.01
C ALA A 141 0.77 -10.47 -17.17
N ASP A 142 1.07 -11.72 -17.47
CA ASP A 142 0.56 -12.89 -16.75
C ASP A 142 1.16 -13.03 -15.33
N ASP A 143 2.39 -12.56 -15.15
CA ASP A 143 3.16 -12.63 -13.90
C ASP A 143 2.65 -11.60 -12.86
N GLU A 144 1.96 -10.56 -13.33
CA GLU A 144 1.33 -9.53 -12.50
C GLU A 144 -0.09 -9.91 -12.07
N LEU A 145 -0.81 -10.66 -12.91
CA LEU A 145 -2.13 -11.22 -12.57
C LEU A 145 -2.01 -12.23 -11.41
N ASP A 146 -1.00 -13.09 -11.43
CA ASP A 146 -0.73 -14.05 -10.35
C ASP A 146 -0.32 -13.38 -9.04
N LYS A 147 0.43 -12.27 -9.11
CA LYS A 147 0.75 -11.45 -7.93
C LYS A 147 -0.50 -10.78 -7.37
N ARG A 148 -1.43 -10.34 -8.22
CA ARG A 148 -2.73 -9.78 -7.81
C ARG A 148 -3.62 -10.82 -7.17
N LYS A 149 -3.71 -12.04 -7.74
CA LYS A 149 -4.44 -13.18 -7.16
C LYS A 149 -3.93 -13.55 -5.77
N LYS A 150 -2.60 -13.69 -5.62
CA LYS A 150 -1.97 -13.97 -4.32
C LYS A 150 -2.17 -12.85 -3.29
N ARG A 151 -2.21 -11.58 -3.71
CA ARG A 151 -2.53 -10.46 -2.81
C ARG A 151 -4.00 -10.48 -2.39
N ALA A 152 -4.91 -10.67 -3.34
CA ALA A 152 -6.36 -10.72 -3.08
C ALA A 152 -6.73 -11.88 -2.14
N GLU A 153 -6.13 -13.07 -2.33
CA GLU A 153 -6.27 -14.21 -1.42
C GLU A 153 -5.72 -13.93 -0.02
N ARG A 154 -4.55 -13.26 0.08
CA ARG A 154 -3.96 -12.88 1.37
C ARG A 154 -4.85 -11.92 2.17
N PHE A 155 -5.65 -11.10 1.51
CA PHE A 155 -6.54 -10.12 2.13
C PHE A 155 -8.02 -10.53 2.13
N GLY A 156 -8.36 -11.74 1.65
CA GLY A 156 -9.73 -12.25 1.67
C GLY A 156 -10.73 -11.53 0.76
N VAL A 157 -10.27 -10.97 -0.37
CA VAL A 157 -11.10 -10.14 -1.26
C VAL A 157 -11.28 -10.81 -2.63
N PRO A 158 -12.50 -10.91 -3.19
CA PRO A 158 -12.74 -11.51 -4.50
C PRO A 158 -12.28 -10.58 -5.64
N LEU A 159 -11.52 -11.12 -6.60
CA LEU A 159 -11.13 -10.43 -7.83
C LEU A 159 -12.23 -10.51 -8.88
N VAL A 160 -12.56 -9.38 -9.51
CA VAL A 160 -13.42 -9.34 -10.70
C VAL A 160 -12.51 -9.43 -11.94
N GLU A 161 -12.68 -10.48 -12.74
CA GLU A 161 -11.88 -10.69 -13.95
C GLU A 161 -12.31 -9.72 -15.08
N PRO A 162 -11.36 -9.09 -15.80
CA PRO A 162 -11.70 -8.22 -16.93
C PRO A 162 -12.14 -9.04 -18.15
N LYS A 163 -13.26 -8.64 -18.77
CA LYS A 163 -13.73 -9.21 -20.04
C LYS A 163 -12.67 -9.00 -21.14
N GLN A 164 -12.35 -10.09 -21.86
CA GLN A 164 -11.32 -10.14 -22.90
C GLN A 164 -11.56 -9.09 -24.00
N LYS A 165 -10.51 -8.34 -24.37
CA LYS A 165 -10.51 -7.45 -25.53
C LYS A 165 -10.23 -8.24 -26.81
N ILE A 166 -11.07 -8.00 -27.82
CA ILE A 166 -10.89 -8.45 -29.21
C ILE A 166 -9.63 -7.80 -29.78
N VAL A 167 -8.70 -8.61 -30.27
CA VAL A 167 -7.43 -8.18 -30.88
C VAL A 167 -7.63 -8.05 -32.39
N SER A 168 -7.51 -6.83 -32.94
CA SER A 168 -7.33 -6.60 -34.37
C SER A 168 -5.85 -6.45 -34.70
N THR A 169 -5.36 -7.29 -35.59
CA THR A 169 -3.97 -7.35 -36.06
C THR A 169 -3.61 -6.17 -36.97
N ALA A 170 -2.54 -5.45 -36.65
CA ALA A 170 -1.83 -4.59 -37.60
C ALA A 170 -0.33 -4.93 -37.57
N LYS A 171 0.21 -5.27 -38.74
CA LYS A 171 1.61 -5.66 -38.99
C LYS A 171 2.57 -4.49 -38.73
N ALA A 172 3.62 -4.72 -37.95
CA ALA A 172 4.77 -3.84 -37.83
C ALA A 172 5.90 -4.30 -38.77
N SER A 173 6.34 -3.41 -39.66
CA SER A 173 7.53 -3.57 -40.48
C SER A 173 8.78 -3.13 -39.72
N GLN A 174 9.86 -3.88 -39.92
CA GLN A 174 11.18 -3.71 -39.30
C GLN A 174 11.91 -2.46 -39.80
N VAL A 175 12.64 -1.77 -38.91
CA VAL A 175 13.68 -0.79 -39.27
C VAL A 175 14.93 -1.06 -38.43
N SER A 176 16.06 -1.16 -39.13
CA SER A 176 17.40 -1.50 -38.63
C SER A 176 18.16 -0.29 -38.05
N PRO A 177 19.23 -0.49 -37.25
CA PRO A 177 19.84 0.55 -36.42
C PRO A 177 21.05 1.22 -37.10
N GLN A 178 20.86 2.36 -37.76
CA GLN A 178 21.96 3.26 -38.17
C GLN A 178 21.52 4.73 -38.20
N THR A 179 21.34 5.35 -37.03
CA THR A 179 21.19 6.82 -36.91
C THR A 179 21.62 7.28 -35.51
N ALA A 180 22.92 7.19 -35.21
CA ALA A 180 23.47 7.64 -33.92
C ALA A 180 24.77 8.45 -34.05
N VAL A 181 24.96 9.21 -35.15
CA VAL A 181 26.16 10.06 -35.35
C VAL A 181 25.84 11.45 -35.95
N LYS A 182 24.59 11.93 -35.90
CA LYS A 182 24.24 13.26 -36.48
C LYS A 182 23.49 14.25 -35.57
N GLU A 183 23.35 13.97 -34.28
CA GLU A 183 22.63 14.87 -33.36
C GLU A 183 23.51 15.77 -32.47
N THR A 184 24.82 15.54 -32.43
CA THR A 184 25.73 16.36 -31.60
C THR A 184 26.02 17.75 -32.17
N SER A 185 25.89 17.96 -33.49
CA SER A 185 26.17 19.26 -34.12
C SER A 185 25.01 20.27 -34.10
N LYS A 186 23.80 19.87 -33.71
CA LYS A 186 22.64 20.77 -33.60
C LYS A 186 22.42 21.33 -32.18
N LEU A 187 22.98 20.69 -31.16
CA LEU A 187 22.90 21.13 -29.77
C LEU A 187 23.91 22.26 -29.46
N GLU A 188 25.11 22.19 -30.04
CA GLU A 188 26.15 23.22 -29.88
C GLU A 188 25.78 24.54 -30.59
N ALA A 189 25.10 24.47 -31.74
CA ALA A 189 24.60 25.65 -32.45
C ALA A 189 23.43 26.36 -31.75
N ARG A 190 22.72 25.68 -30.84
CA ARG A 190 21.58 26.23 -30.09
C ARG A 190 22.00 26.91 -28.79
N ALA A 191 23.13 26.49 -28.21
CA ALA A 191 23.73 27.09 -27.01
C ALA A 191 24.37 28.46 -27.26
N ALA A 192 24.82 28.75 -28.49
CA ALA A 192 25.39 30.05 -28.86
C ALA A 192 24.34 31.17 -29.05
N ARG A 193 23.03 30.85 -29.12
CA ARG A 193 21.95 31.82 -29.34
C ARG A 193 21.40 32.49 -28.08
N PHE A 194 21.74 31.99 -26.89
CA PHE A 194 21.29 32.56 -25.60
C PHE A 194 22.51 32.84 -24.73
N GLY A 195 23.24 33.92 -25.06
CA GLY A 195 24.54 34.26 -24.48
C GLY A 195 24.57 34.24 -22.95
N ALA A 196 25.13 33.17 -22.40
CA ALA A 196 25.53 33.07 -21.00
C ALA A 196 26.92 32.41 -20.94
N PRO A 197 27.96 33.08 -20.42
CA PRO A 197 29.26 32.47 -20.23
C PRO A 197 29.24 31.50 -19.04
N VAL A 198 29.90 30.35 -19.22
CA VAL A 198 30.22 29.41 -18.15
C VAL A 198 31.40 29.99 -17.36
N THR A 199 31.16 30.42 -16.13
CA THR A 199 32.24 30.66 -15.16
C THR A 199 31.94 29.94 -13.84
N GLN A 200 32.96 29.22 -13.36
CA GLN A 200 33.00 28.54 -12.09
C GLN A 200 33.13 29.55 -10.94
N ALA A 201 32.29 29.43 -9.90
CA ALA A 201 32.67 29.74 -8.53
C ALA A 201 31.66 29.12 -7.55
N ARG A 202 32.10 28.04 -6.90
CA ARG A 202 31.42 27.38 -5.78
C ARG A 202 31.47 28.30 -4.57
N GLN A 203 30.34 28.87 -4.17
CA GLN A 203 30.18 29.47 -2.84
C GLN A 203 28.96 28.88 -2.13
N LYS A 204 29.22 28.36 -0.93
CA LYS A 204 28.25 27.86 0.05
C LYS A 204 27.09 28.86 0.20
N ARG A 205 25.86 28.43 -0.08
CA ARG A 205 24.66 29.01 0.51
C ARG A 205 23.67 27.88 0.78
N GLY A 206 23.46 27.58 2.07
CA GLY A 206 22.20 26.97 2.48
C GLY A 206 21.09 27.90 2.00
N ARG A 207 20.10 27.37 1.31
CA ARG A 207 19.01 28.18 0.81
C ARG A 207 17.72 27.37 0.85
N SER A 208 16.77 27.94 1.59
CA SER A 208 15.34 27.69 1.54
C SER A 208 14.82 27.53 0.10
N PRO A 209 13.61 26.99 -0.10
CA PRO A 209 13.05 26.66 -1.41
C PRO A 209 13.28 27.82 -2.39
N ALA A 210 13.77 27.50 -3.60
CA ALA A 210 14.08 28.51 -4.59
C ALA A 210 12.87 29.46 -4.73
N PRO A 211 13.03 30.77 -4.50
CA PRO A 211 11.91 31.69 -4.63
C PRO A 211 11.42 31.60 -6.06
N VAL A 212 10.12 31.32 -6.22
CA VAL A 212 9.45 31.48 -7.50
C VAL A 212 9.76 32.90 -7.95
N ASP A 213 10.39 33.04 -9.12
CA ASP A 213 10.71 34.35 -9.68
C ASP A 213 9.39 35.11 -9.81
N LYS A 214 9.20 36.15 -9.00
CA LYS A 214 7.95 36.91 -8.93
C LYS A 214 7.60 37.49 -10.30
N GLU A 215 8.61 37.79 -11.11
CA GLU A 215 8.43 38.26 -12.49
C GLU A 215 7.89 37.15 -13.40
N GLU A 216 8.32 35.90 -13.21
CA GLU A 216 7.80 34.76 -13.96
C GLU A 216 6.39 34.37 -13.50
N GLU A 217 6.10 34.46 -12.20
CA GLU A 217 4.74 34.27 -11.66
C GLU A 217 3.78 35.33 -12.20
N GLU A 218 4.21 36.58 -12.27
CA GLU A 218 3.43 37.68 -12.86
C GLU A 218 3.26 37.50 -14.37
N LYS A 219 4.28 37.03 -15.10
CA LYS A 219 4.16 36.65 -16.51
C LYS A 219 3.18 35.48 -16.71
N ARG A 220 3.15 34.50 -15.81
CA ARG A 220 2.19 33.38 -15.83
C ARG A 220 0.77 33.86 -15.57
N LYS A 221 0.56 34.74 -14.57
CA LYS A 221 -0.74 35.37 -14.30
C LYS A 221 -1.22 36.19 -15.51
N LYS A 222 -0.37 37.05 -16.06
CA LYS A 222 -0.67 37.82 -17.28
C LYS A 222 -0.97 36.93 -18.48
N ARG A 223 -0.30 35.77 -18.63
CA ARG A 223 -0.65 34.78 -19.67
C ARG A 223 -2.02 34.16 -19.42
N ALA A 224 -2.31 33.74 -18.19
CA ALA A 224 -3.61 33.18 -17.83
C ALA A 224 -4.75 34.20 -18.03
N GLU A 225 -4.52 35.47 -17.68
CA GLU A 225 -5.45 36.58 -17.93
C GLU A 225 -5.63 36.87 -19.42
N ARG A 226 -4.53 36.83 -20.20
CA ARG A 226 -4.53 37.11 -21.65
C ARG A 226 -5.22 36.03 -22.48
N PHE A 227 -5.19 34.78 -22.04
CA PHE A 227 -5.98 33.71 -22.64
C PHE A 227 -7.40 33.64 -22.08
N GLY A 228 -7.75 34.49 -21.11
CA GLY A 228 -8.94 34.34 -20.30
C GLY A 228 -8.91 33.03 -19.52
N ASN A 229 -9.86 32.85 -18.60
CA ASN A 229 -10.16 31.51 -18.08
C ASN A 229 -10.87 30.68 -19.18
N ALA A 230 -10.24 30.51 -20.34
CA ALA A 230 -10.77 29.81 -21.52
C ALA A 230 -10.94 28.30 -21.31
N GLY A 231 -10.77 27.83 -20.09
CA GLY A 231 -10.93 26.44 -19.67
C GLY A 231 -11.82 26.27 -18.44
N ALA A 232 -12.67 27.24 -18.09
CA ALA A 232 -13.77 26.98 -17.16
C ALA A 232 -14.69 25.96 -17.84
N GLY A 233 -14.48 24.68 -17.55
CA GLY A 233 -15.33 23.60 -18.04
C GLY A 233 -16.79 23.92 -17.73
N SER A 234 -17.70 23.50 -18.60
CA SER A 234 -19.13 23.82 -18.47
C SER A 234 -19.77 23.30 -17.19
N VAL A 235 -19.14 22.32 -16.52
CA VAL A 235 -19.64 21.66 -15.31
C VAL A 235 -18.91 22.21 -14.09
N THR A 236 -19.67 22.70 -13.12
CA THR A 236 -19.09 23.16 -11.84
C THR A 236 -18.67 21.96 -10.97
N GLN A 237 -17.77 22.18 -10.01
CA GLN A 237 -17.36 21.14 -9.06
C GLN A 237 -18.55 20.60 -8.24
N GLN A 238 -19.47 21.49 -7.84
CA GLN A 238 -20.69 21.12 -7.11
C GLN A 238 -21.63 20.27 -7.97
N GLU A 239 -21.88 20.69 -9.21
CA GLU A 239 -22.70 19.95 -10.17
C GLU A 239 -22.11 18.56 -10.44
N ARG A 240 -20.79 18.48 -10.66
CA ARG A 240 -20.10 17.18 -10.83
C ARG A 240 -20.30 16.29 -9.61
N ALA A 241 -20.10 16.82 -8.41
CA ALA A 241 -20.25 16.06 -7.17
C ALA A 241 -21.69 15.59 -6.93
N GLN A 242 -22.69 16.42 -7.28
CA GLN A 242 -24.11 16.07 -7.19
C GLN A 242 -24.48 14.96 -8.19
N LEU A 243 -24.08 15.10 -9.46
CA LEU A 243 -24.37 14.12 -10.51
C LEU A 243 -23.72 12.75 -10.25
N LEU A 244 -22.53 12.74 -9.64
CA LEU A 244 -21.83 11.51 -9.28
C LEU A 244 -22.16 10.99 -7.87
N GLY A 245 -22.94 11.74 -7.08
CA GLY A 245 -23.27 11.38 -5.70
C GLY A 245 -22.04 11.29 -4.77
N GLN A 246 -20.95 11.99 -5.11
CA GLN A 246 -19.68 11.90 -4.40
C GLN A 246 -18.87 13.19 -4.49
N LYS A 247 -18.32 13.61 -3.35
CA LYS A 247 -17.32 14.68 -3.29
C LYS A 247 -15.92 14.08 -3.47
N GLY A 248 -15.08 14.74 -4.25
CA GLY A 248 -13.68 14.34 -4.33
C GLY A 248 -12.87 14.94 -3.19
N ILE A 249 -11.90 14.18 -2.72
CA ILE A 249 -11.03 14.53 -1.60
C ILE A 249 -9.63 13.98 -1.86
N THR A 250 -8.61 14.56 -1.21
CA THR A 250 -7.26 14.02 -1.19
C THR A 250 -6.94 13.49 0.20
N ILE A 251 -6.65 12.20 0.30
CA ILE A 251 -6.11 11.53 1.49
C ILE A 251 -4.61 11.38 1.29
N TRP A 252 -3.83 12.11 2.07
CA TRP A 252 -2.39 12.22 1.92
C TRP A 252 -1.67 11.43 3.02
N LEU A 253 -1.23 10.21 2.71
CA LEU A 253 -0.47 9.41 3.67
C LEU A 253 1.00 9.84 3.64
N THR A 254 1.53 10.22 4.81
CA THR A 254 2.95 10.55 5.01
C THR A 254 3.56 9.69 6.12
N GLY A 255 4.86 9.42 6.06
CA GLY A 255 5.55 8.57 7.05
C GLY A 255 6.85 7.97 6.53
N LEU A 256 7.65 7.40 7.43
CA LEU A 256 8.91 6.72 7.10
C LEU A 256 8.75 5.55 6.11
N SER A 257 9.83 5.16 5.42
CA SER A 257 9.81 3.92 4.65
C SER A 257 9.40 2.74 5.55
N ALA A 258 8.74 1.72 5.00
CA ALA A 258 8.20 0.58 5.77
C ALA A 258 7.21 0.92 6.92
N SER A 259 6.71 2.16 7.03
CA SER A 259 5.67 2.51 8.02
C SER A 259 4.29 1.91 7.73
N GLY A 260 4.05 1.36 6.55
CA GLY A 260 2.77 0.71 6.20
C GLY A 260 1.86 1.55 5.29
N LYS A 261 2.28 2.73 4.84
CA LYS A 261 1.51 3.60 3.91
C LYS A 261 0.87 2.85 2.75
N SER A 262 1.66 2.14 1.93
CA SER A 262 1.12 1.43 0.77
C SER A 262 0.17 0.30 1.17
N THR A 263 0.42 -0.36 2.31
CA THR A 263 -0.44 -1.43 2.83
C THR A 263 -1.82 -0.87 3.21
N ILE A 264 -1.84 0.22 4.00
CA ILE A 264 -3.06 0.91 4.41
C ILE A 264 -3.77 1.51 3.20
N ALA A 265 -3.05 2.14 2.27
CA ALA A 265 -3.63 2.70 1.06
C ALA A 265 -4.32 1.64 0.19
N CYS A 266 -3.70 0.47 0.00
CA CYS A 266 -4.32 -0.63 -0.76
C CYS A 266 -5.58 -1.17 -0.08
N ALA A 267 -5.56 -1.29 1.25
CA ALA A 267 -6.70 -1.80 2.01
C ALA A 267 -7.85 -0.78 2.05
N LEU A 268 -7.54 0.50 2.25
CA LEU A 268 -8.50 1.61 2.22
C LEU A 268 -9.14 1.76 0.83
N GLU A 269 -8.35 1.68 -0.25
CA GLU A 269 -8.86 1.69 -1.62
C GLU A 269 -9.90 0.59 -1.84
N GLN A 270 -9.60 -0.66 -1.41
CA GLN A 270 -10.54 -1.77 -1.51
C GLN A 270 -11.79 -1.57 -0.65
N HIS A 271 -11.63 -1.11 0.59
CA HIS A 271 -12.73 -0.85 1.51
C HIS A 271 -13.74 0.15 0.92
N LEU A 272 -13.25 1.29 0.40
CA LEU A 272 -14.11 2.33 -0.17
C LEU A 272 -14.71 1.92 -1.52
N LEU A 273 -13.99 1.16 -2.36
CA LEU A 273 -14.53 0.61 -3.60
C LEU A 273 -15.69 -0.37 -3.33
N HIS A 274 -15.63 -1.17 -2.26
CA HIS A 274 -16.76 -2.03 -1.86
C HIS A 274 -18.00 -1.24 -1.45
N GLN A 275 -17.83 0.00 -0.95
CA GLN A 275 -18.90 0.96 -0.69
C GLN A 275 -19.33 1.73 -1.95
N LYS A 276 -18.90 1.30 -3.14
CA LYS A 276 -19.22 1.92 -4.44
C LYS A 276 -18.73 3.36 -4.59
N ARG A 277 -17.66 3.73 -3.85
CA ARG A 277 -17.01 5.03 -3.99
C ARG A 277 -16.02 5.02 -5.15
N PHE A 278 -15.91 6.14 -5.88
CA PHE A 278 -14.88 6.31 -6.90
C PHE A 278 -13.57 6.69 -6.22
N VAL A 279 -12.62 5.75 -6.15
CA VAL A 279 -11.36 5.91 -5.42
C VAL A 279 -10.19 5.57 -6.33
N TYR A 280 -9.07 6.28 -6.18
CA TYR A 280 -7.85 5.94 -6.90
C TYR A 280 -6.60 6.20 -6.05
N ARG A 281 -5.69 5.23 -6.05
CA ARG A 281 -4.43 5.31 -5.31
C ARG A 281 -3.27 5.77 -6.19
N LEU A 282 -2.51 6.75 -5.70
CA LEU A 282 -1.26 7.23 -6.28
C LEU A 282 -0.09 6.82 -5.38
N ASP A 283 0.86 6.05 -5.91
CA ASP A 283 2.01 5.57 -5.15
C ASP A 283 3.29 5.50 -5.99
N GLY A 284 4.37 5.02 -5.37
CA GLY A 284 5.65 4.86 -6.05
C GLY A 284 5.59 3.89 -7.25
N ASP A 285 4.70 2.90 -7.23
CA ASP A 285 4.66 1.89 -8.28
C ASP A 285 4.04 2.45 -9.57
N ASN A 286 2.95 3.23 -9.47
CA ASN A 286 2.27 3.79 -10.65
C ASN A 286 2.76 5.19 -11.08
N ILE A 287 3.38 5.96 -10.20
CA ILE A 287 3.92 7.29 -10.54
C ILE A 287 5.39 7.25 -10.96
N ARG A 288 6.22 6.49 -10.24
CA ARG A 288 7.68 6.68 -10.32
C ARG A 288 8.29 6.21 -11.63
N PHE A 289 7.70 5.21 -12.26
CA PHE A 289 8.15 4.69 -13.56
C PHE A 289 7.39 5.28 -14.75
N GLY A 290 6.33 6.04 -14.48
CA GLY A 290 5.49 6.71 -15.49
C GLY A 290 5.76 8.21 -15.52
N LEU A 291 4.88 8.98 -14.86
CA LEU A 291 4.89 10.44 -14.85
C LEU A 291 6.20 11.03 -14.32
N ASN A 292 6.82 10.40 -13.31
CA ASN A 292 7.99 10.91 -12.61
C ASN A 292 9.27 10.12 -12.91
N LYS A 293 9.33 9.45 -14.07
CA LYS A 293 10.49 8.61 -14.46
C LYS A 293 11.79 9.39 -14.68
N ASP A 294 11.68 10.70 -14.91
CA ASP A 294 12.79 11.63 -15.07
C ASP A 294 13.42 12.08 -13.73
N LEU A 295 12.78 11.75 -12.59
CA LEU A 295 13.18 12.26 -11.28
C LEU A 295 14.00 11.25 -10.45
N GLY A 296 15.17 11.71 -10.00
CA GLY A 296 16.04 11.00 -9.07
C GLY A 296 15.63 11.14 -7.61
N PHE A 297 16.54 10.81 -6.68
CA PHE A 297 16.28 10.86 -5.24
C PHE A 297 16.93 12.05 -4.54
N SER A 298 17.43 13.04 -5.29
CA SER A 298 17.93 14.30 -4.72
C SER A 298 16.82 15.06 -4.01
N GLU A 299 17.17 15.99 -3.12
CA GLU A 299 16.19 16.85 -2.43
C GLU A 299 15.30 17.60 -3.44
N LYS A 300 15.89 18.18 -4.48
CA LYS A 300 15.16 18.88 -5.54
C LYS A 300 14.20 17.97 -6.29
N ASP A 301 14.64 16.75 -6.63
CA ASP A 301 13.79 15.78 -7.33
C ASP A 301 12.65 15.29 -6.43
N ARG A 302 12.87 15.20 -5.11
CA ARG A 302 11.81 14.86 -4.15
C ARG A 302 10.75 15.97 -4.08
N ALA A 303 11.18 17.22 -3.98
CA ALA A 303 10.27 18.37 -3.97
C ALA A 303 9.43 18.41 -5.27
N GLU A 304 10.07 18.25 -6.44
CA GLU A 304 9.35 18.22 -7.71
C GLU A 304 8.44 16.99 -7.84
N ASN A 305 8.87 15.83 -7.33
CA ASN A 305 8.05 14.62 -7.29
C ASN A 305 6.77 14.87 -6.48
N ILE A 306 6.88 15.42 -5.27
CA ILE A 306 5.71 15.73 -4.43
C ILE A 306 4.84 16.80 -5.06
N ARG A 307 5.43 17.85 -5.64
CA ARG A 307 4.68 18.89 -6.36
C ARG A 307 3.84 18.30 -7.50
N ARG A 308 4.42 17.45 -8.36
CA ARG A 308 3.69 16.79 -9.45
C ARG A 308 2.56 15.89 -8.93
N ILE A 309 2.83 15.12 -7.89
CA ILE A 309 1.82 14.25 -7.27
C ILE A 309 0.69 15.09 -6.66
N GLY A 310 1.00 16.22 -6.04
CA GLY A 310 0.01 17.16 -5.51
C GLY A 310 -0.96 17.62 -6.59
N GLU A 311 -0.44 18.11 -7.72
CA GLU A 311 -1.26 18.53 -8.86
C GLU A 311 -2.12 17.39 -9.41
N VAL A 312 -1.55 16.19 -9.58
CA VAL A 312 -2.32 15.02 -10.05
C VAL A 312 -3.40 14.63 -9.04
N SER A 313 -3.08 14.65 -7.74
CA SER A 313 -4.05 14.30 -6.70
C SER A 313 -5.22 15.28 -6.64
N LYS A 314 -4.94 16.57 -6.87
CA LYS A 314 -5.94 17.62 -7.05
C LYS A 314 -6.82 17.32 -8.27
N LEU A 315 -6.26 16.96 -9.42
CA LEU A 315 -7.04 16.66 -10.64
C LEU A 315 -8.01 15.48 -10.44
N PHE A 316 -7.58 14.42 -9.75
CA PHE A 316 -8.47 13.31 -9.42
C PHE A 316 -9.57 13.73 -8.45
N ALA A 317 -9.24 14.52 -7.42
CA ALA A 317 -10.22 15.03 -6.48
C ALA A 317 -11.22 16.02 -7.15
N ASP A 318 -10.76 16.86 -8.07
CA ASP A 318 -11.64 17.72 -8.88
C ASP A 318 -12.59 16.91 -9.79
N ALA A 319 -12.14 15.72 -10.23
CA ALA A 319 -12.97 14.72 -10.92
C ALA A 319 -13.91 13.93 -9.98
N SER A 320 -14.13 14.41 -8.75
CA SER A 320 -14.94 13.77 -7.69
C SER A 320 -14.38 12.46 -7.14
N ALA A 321 -13.11 12.11 -7.38
CA ALA A 321 -12.51 10.90 -6.81
C ALA A 321 -12.01 11.09 -5.38
N ILE A 322 -12.09 10.04 -4.55
CA ILE A 322 -11.31 9.94 -3.32
C ILE A 322 -9.89 9.52 -3.72
N THR A 323 -8.94 10.44 -3.62
CA THR A 323 -7.56 10.19 -4.08
C THR A 323 -6.67 9.87 -2.90
N ILE A 324 -6.09 8.68 -2.88
CA ILE A 324 -5.20 8.23 -1.80
C ILE A 324 -3.76 8.31 -2.28
N THR A 325 -2.92 9.11 -1.63
CA THR A 325 -1.49 9.20 -1.97
C THR A 325 -0.65 8.47 -0.91
N ALA A 326 0.35 7.69 -1.34
CA ALA A 326 1.16 6.86 -0.45
C ALA A 326 2.67 7.11 -0.64
N PHE A 327 3.10 8.36 -0.39
CA PHE A 327 4.50 8.78 -0.55
C PHE A 327 5.13 9.14 0.79
N ILE A 328 6.47 9.04 0.89
CA ILE A 328 7.17 9.43 2.13
C ILE A 328 6.90 10.90 2.45
N SER A 329 6.94 11.78 1.44
CA SER A 329 6.71 13.24 1.58
C SER A 329 7.39 13.85 2.82
N PRO A 330 8.73 13.74 2.92
CA PRO A 330 9.45 13.94 4.18
C PRO A 330 9.50 15.38 4.68
N TYR A 331 9.33 16.38 3.81
CA TYR A 331 9.44 17.79 4.16
C TYR A 331 8.06 18.40 4.37
N ARG A 332 7.86 19.13 5.47
CA ARG A 332 6.58 19.80 5.77
C ARG A 332 6.21 20.82 4.71
N ALA A 333 7.18 21.62 4.28
CA ALA A 333 6.97 22.65 3.26
C ALA A 333 6.35 22.09 1.96
N ASP A 334 6.74 20.87 1.55
CA ASP A 334 6.17 20.23 0.37
C ASP A 334 4.73 19.78 0.61
N ARG A 335 4.42 19.26 1.81
CA ARG A 335 3.04 18.85 2.18
C ARG A 335 2.12 20.06 2.33
N ASP A 336 2.61 21.14 2.94
CA ASP A 336 1.90 22.41 3.09
C ASP A 336 1.61 23.06 1.73
N LEU A 337 2.54 22.95 0.78
CA LEU A 337 2.32 23.40 -0.59
C LEU A 337 1.13 22.65 -1.21
N VAL A 338 1.09 21.32 -1.11
CA VAL A 338 -0.02 20.52 -1.65
C VAL A 338 -1.33 20.84 -0.93
N ARG A 339 -1.33 20.93 0.40
CA ARG A 339 -2.49 21.36 1.20
C ARG A 339 -3.02 22.71 0.70
N GLY A 340 -2.13 23.67 0.45
CA GLY A 340 -2.47 24.98 -0.09
C GLY A 340 -3.00 24.94 -1.54
N LEU A 341 -2.53 24.01 -2.39
CA LEU A 341 -3.10 23.80 -3.72
C LEU A 341 -4.55 23.33 -3.62
N ASN A 342 -4.82 22.30 -2.82
CA ASN A 342 -6.16 21.78 -2.60
C ASN A 342 -7.11 22.83 -1.99
N GLY A 343 -6.62 23.60 -1.01
CA GLY A 343 -7.41 24.65 -0.35
C GLY A 343 -7.86 25.77 -1.30
N LYS A 344 -7.07 26.12 -2.32
CA LYS A 344 -7.45 27.14 -3.32
C LYS A 344 -8.67 26.74 -4.15
N ASP A 345 -8.88 25.44 -4.34
CA ASP A 345 -9.99 24.89 -5.14
C ASP A 345 -11.09 24.26 -4.28
N ASN A 346 -11.10 24.58 -2.97
CA ASN A 346 -12.04 24.04 -1.98
C ASN A 346 -12.10 22.50 -1.93
N ILE A 347 -11.01 21.82 -2.27
CA ILE A 347 -10.89 20.37 -2.20
C ILE A 347 -10.40 19.98 -0.80
N PRO A 348 -11.10 19.11 -0.06
CA PRO A 348 -10.62 18.61 1.22
C PRO A 348 -9.27 17.90 1.10
N PHE A 349 -8.33 18.27 1.97
CA PHE A 349 -7.02 17.65 2.08
C PHE A 349 -6.85 17.08 3.49
N ILE A 350 -6.68 15.76 3.57
CA ILE A 350 -6.66 14.99 4.81
C ILE A 350 -5.28 14.35 4.92
N GLU A 351 -4.40 14.96 5.70
CA GLU A 351 -3.08 14.43 5.99
C GLU A 351 -3.18 13.36 7.06
N VAL A 352 -2.71 12.16 6.71
CA VAL A 352 -2.68 11.01 7.60
C VAL A 352 -1.22 10.70 7.91
N PHE A 353 -0.82 10.94 9.15
CA PHE A 353 0.51 10.58 9.63
C PHE A 353 0.55 9.09 9.97
N ILE A 354 1.23 8.32 9.12
CA ILE A 354 1.50 6.90 9.32
C ILE A 354 2.81 6.76 10.09
N ASP A 355 2.67 6.81 11.41
CA ASP A 355 3.74 6.85 12.37
C ASP A 355 4.18 5.45 12.78
N VAL A 356 5.49 5.29 12.89
CA VAL A 356 6.15 4.11 13.41
C VAL A 356 7.54 4.55 13.92
N PRO A 357 8.01 4.03 15.06
CA PRO A 357 9.39 4.24 15.47
C PRO A 357 10.38 3.75 14.39
N LEU A 358 11.48 4.48 14.20
CA LEU A 358 12.52 4.12 13.23
C LEU A 358 13.04 2.68 13.44
N SER A 359 13.21 2.25 14.68
CA SER A 359 13.64 0.88 15.02
C SER A 359 12.69 -0.19 14.46
N VAL A 360 11.39 0.03 14.58
CA VAL A 360 10.36 -0.89 14.06
C VAL A 360 10.31 -0.84 12.52
N ALA A 361 10.52 0.32 11.90
CA ALA A 361 10.64 0.42 10.44
C ALA A 361 11.87 -0.33 9.91
N GLU A 362 13.01 -0.23 10.60
CA GLU A 362 14.25 -0.98 10.30
C GLU A 362 14.08 -2.49 10.50
N GLU A 363 13.33 -2.90 11.52
CA GLU A 363 13.01 -4.32 11.74
C GLU A 363 12.13 -4.90 10.62
N ARG A 364 11.12 -4.16 10.19
CA ARG A 364 10.19 -4.60 9.12
C ARG A 364 10.91 -4.77 7.77
N ASP A 365 11.80 -3.83 7.43
CA ASP A 365 12.56 -3.67 6.17
C ASP A 365 12.28 -4.68 5.03
N PRO A 366 11.06 -4.69 4.45
CA PRO A 366 10.63 -5.76 3.54
C PRO A 366 11.37 -5.74 2.20
N LYS A 367 12.00 -4.61 1.89
CA LYS A 367 12.76 -4.37 0.65
C LYS A 367 14.28 -4.33 0.89
N GLY A 368 14.75 -4.54 2.13
CA GLY A 368 16.17 -4.46 2.46
C GLY A 368 16.79 -3.07 2.30
N LEU A 369 15.98 -2.01 2.28
CA LEU A 369 16.43 -0.65 1.99
C LEU A 369 17.12 -0.01 3.20
N TYR A 370 16.65 -0.29 4.42
CA TYR A 370 17.27 0.21 5.64
C TYR A 370 18.66 -0.40 5.83
N LYS A 371 18.80 -1.72 5.60
CA LYS A 371 20.11 -2.39 5.64
C LYS A 371 21.11 -1.75 4.66
N LYS A 372 20.69 -1.52 3.41
CA LYS A 372 21.52 -0.86 2.39
C LYS A 372 21.85 0.58 2.71
N ALA A 373 20.91 1.32 3.30
CA ALA A 373 21.14 2.69 3.75
C ALA A 373 22.16 2.75 4.90
N ARG A 374 22.05 1.86 5.89
CA ARG A 374 23.03 1.74 6.99
C ARG A 374 24.42 1.32 6.50
N ALA A 375 24.50 0.50 5.46
CA ALA A 375 25.74 0.12 4.79
C ALA A 375 26.34 1.25 3.90
N GLY A 376 25.63 2.37 3.72
CA GLY A 376 26.08 3.49 2.88
C GLY A 376 25.89 3.28 1.38
N GLU A 377 25.25 2.20 0.96
CA GLU A 377 24.95 1.90 -0.45
C GLU A 377 23.85 2.83 -1.01
N ILE A 378 22.92 3.25 -0.15
CA ILE A 378 21.87 4.21 -0.49
C ILE A 378 22.12 5.52 0.25
N LYS A 379 22.47 6.57 -0.51
CA LYS A 379 22.66 7.92 0.01
C LYS A 379 21.31 8.63 0.21
N ASP A 380 21.30 9.61 1.10
CA ASP A 380 20.16 10.48 1.39
C ASP A 380 18.87 9.73 1.78
N PHE A 381 18.98 8.59 2.44
CA PHE A 381 17.82 7.77 2.80
C PHE A 381 17.07 8.39 3.99
N THR A 382 15.77 8.62 3.82
CA THR A 382 14.91 9.26 4.83
C THR A 382 14.90 8.46 6.14
N GLY A 383 15.15 9.15 7.26
CA GLY A 383 15.24 8.56 8.60
C GLY A 383 16.63 8.03 8.96
N ILE A 384 17.57 7.94 8.02
CA ILE A 384 18.94 7.47 8.25
C ILE A 384 19.96 8.56 7.94
N SER A 385 20.03 9.00 6.68
CA SER A 385 20.98 10.00 6.18
C SER A 385 20.31 11.25 5.60
N ALA A 386 18.97 11.27 5.53
CA ALA A 386 18.15 12.44 5.25
C ALA A 386 17.00 12.56 6.28
N PRO A 387 16.52 13.78 6.60
CA PRO A 387 15.50 13.97 7.63
C PRO A 387 14.11 13.51 7.18
N TYR A 388 13.27 13.24 8.17
CA TYR A 388 11.81 13.17 8.05
C TYR A 388 11.23 14.19 9.03
N GLU A 389 10.48 15.16 8.52
CA GLU A 389 9.82 16.17 9.32
C GLU A 389 8.39 15.70 9.61
N GLU A 390 8.17 15.23 10.84
CA GLU A 390 6.86 14.76 11.30
C GLU A 390 5.80 15.86 11.14
N PRO A 391 4.56 15.52 10.73
CA PRO A 391 3.46 16.48 10.71
C PRO A 391 3.13 16.96 12.12
N GLU A 392 3.00 18.27 12.31
CA GLU A 392 2.64 18.83 13.63
C GLU A 392 1.15 18.70 13.93
N ASN A 393 0.29 18.93 12.93
CA ASN A 393 -1.17 18.90 13.08
C ASN A 393 -1.82 18.11 11.92
N PRO A 394 -1.55 16.80 11.77
CA PRO A 394 -2.23 15.99 10.78
C PRO A 394 -3.71 15.83 11.14
N GLU A 395 -4.59 15.70 10.15
CA GLU A 395 -6.01 15.40 10.40
C GLU A 395 -6.19 14.04 11.09
N ILE A 396 -5.30 13.08 10.80
CA ILE A 396 -5.32 11.74 11.39
C ILE A 396 -3.89 11.32 11.71
N HIS A 397 -3.67 10.77 12.91
CA HIS A 397 -2.39 10.19 13.33
C HIS A 397 -2.58 8.72 13.69
N ILE A 398 -1.83 7.83 13.03
CA ILE A 398 -1.94 6.37 13.20
C ILE A 398 -0.58 5.80 13.61
N ARG A 399 -0.54 5.18 14.79
CA ARG A 399 0.61 4.43 15.31
C ARG A 399 0.56 2.98 14.83
N THR A 400 1.20 2.69 13.70
CA THR A 400 1.14 1.36 13.06
C THR A 400 1.94 0.28 13.80
N ASP A 401 2.69 0.65 14.83
CA ASP A 401 3.27 -0.26 15.82
C ASP A 401 2.24 -0.76 16.85
N GLN A 402 1.08 -0.10 16.94
CA GLN A 402 0.03 -0.36 17.92
C GLN A 402 -1.32 -0.71 17.29
N THR A 403 -1.51 -0.38 16.01
CA THR A 403 -2.72 -0.70 15.24
C THR A 403 -2.41 -1.69 14.13
N ASP A 404 -3.35 -2.59 13.87
CA ASP A 404 -3.32 -3.40 12.65
C ASP A 404 -3.83 -2.62 11.44
N VAL A 405 -3.77 -3.25 10.26
CA VAL A 405 -4.19 -2.62 9.01
C VAL A 405 -5.70 -2.35 8.98
N ALA A 406 -6.53 -3.25 9.52
CA ALA A 406 -7.97 -3.12 9.50
C ALA A 406 -8.42 -1.96 10.39
N GLN A 407 -7.89 -1.88 11.60
CA GLN A 407 -8.10 -0.77 12.53
C GLN A 407 -7.64 0.56 11.92
N SER A 408 -6.49 0.58 11.25
CA SER A 408 -5.99 1.78 10.57
C SER A 408 -6.93 2.26 9.46
N VAL A 409 -7.53 1.34 8.70
CA VAL A 409 -8.54 1.66 7.68
C VAL A 409 -9.82 2.17 8.31
N GLU A 410 -10.28 1.54 9.40
CA GLU A 410 -11.48 1.94 10.13
C GLU A 410 -11.36 3.36 10.70
N ILE A 411 -10.21 3.72 11.29
CA ILE A 411 -9.94 5.07 11.77
C ILE A 411 -10.12 6.10 10.64
N ILE A 412 -9.55 5.82 9.45
CA ILE A 412 -9.66 6.72 8.31
C ILE A 412 -11.11 6.78 7.80
N ALA A 413 -11.75 5.63 7.59
CA ALA A 413 -13.13 5.55 7.09
C ALA A 413 -14.11 6.25 8.04
N LYS A 414 -13.95 6.07 9.35
CA LYS A 414 -14.75 6.75 10.37
C LYS A 414 -14.58 8.27 10.28
N TYR A 415 -13.34 8.77 10.19
CA TYR A 415 -13.10 10.20 10.00
C TYR A 415 -13.79 10.74 8.74
N LEU A 416 -13.74 10.00 7.63
CA LEU A 416 -14.40 10.40 6.39
C LEU A 416 -15.92 10.48 6.53
N SER A 417 -16.52 9.52 7.25
CA SER A 417 -17.96 9.50 7.52
C SER A 417 -18.39 10.62 8.46
N ASP A 418 -17.65 10.83 9.57
CA ASP A 418 -17.93 11.89 10.55
C ASP A 418 -17.84 13.30 9.92
N LYS A 419 -17.01 13.47 8.88
CA LYS A 419 -16.89 14.72 8.10
C LYS A 419 -17.87 14.83 6.93
N GLY A 420 -18.67 13.80 6.67
CA GLY A 420 -19.64 13.77 5.58
C GLY A 420 -19.00 13.73 4.18
N TYR A 421 -17.83 13.10 4.06
CA TYR A 421 -17.19 12.85 2.76
C TYR A 421 -17.65 11.53 2.12
N ILE A 422 -18.04 10.55 2.94
CA ILE A 422 -18.60 9.26 2.54
C ILE A 422 -19.82 8.88 3.35
#